data_AF-D4J923-F1
#
_entry.id   AF-D4J923-F1
#
_cell.length_a   1.000
_cell.length_b   1.000
_cell.length_c   1.000
_cell.angle_alpha   90.00
_cell.angle_beta   90.00
_cell.angle_gamma   90.00
#
_symmetry.space_group_name_H-M   'P 1'
#
loop_
_entity.id
_entity.type
_entity.pdbx_description
1 polymer ?
#
loop_
_entity_poly.entity_id
_entity_poly.type
_entity_poly.pdbx_seq_one_letter_code
_entity_poly.pdbx_strand_id
1 'polypeptide(L)'
;MLIRSGVNPSKYIKIVIKGRTLNAGIINFPMKKVICITQEWIDMLQNNPNNNLVWNAFSGTIYHELGHQKDYMPNGLLHKILITICNFFGICLRNYHSNQLQFLYWVWEAHADFYSCEHAFKGDRCMSRKTMLFKLDERKKRLKSIEDTYDHPSWMRRISYIEKFNFDEQLITKIAMDVSYPVSYVEVQNIILHYETYFD
;
A
#
# COMPACT_ATOMS: atom_id res chain seq x y z
N MET A 1 -20.61 -3.35 -2.99
CA MET A 1 -20.71 -4.80 -2.75
C MET A 1 -19.38 -5.38 -2.24
N LEU A 2 -18.90 -4.91 -1.07
CA LEU A 2 -18.04 -5.67 -0.12
C LEU A 2 -18.84 -6.78 0.60
N ILE A 3 -19.97 -7.17 -0.02
CA ILE A 3 -21.09 -7.93 0.54
C ILE A 3 -21.20 -9.30 -0.15
N ARG A 4 -20.44 -9.58 -1.23
CA ARG A 4 -20.53 -10.85 -1.97
C ARG A 4 -19.30 -11.75 -1.92
N SER A 5 -18.20 -11.37 -1.29
CA SER A 5 -16.98 -12.21 -1.23
C SER A 5 -16.82 -13.04 0.06
N GLY A 6 -17.84 -13.14 0.91
CA GLY A 6 -17.85 -14.10 2.02
C GLY A 6 -16.87 -13.83 3.19
N VAL A 7 -16.07 -12.76 3.15
CA VAL A 7 -15.27 -12.32 4.30
C VAL A 7 -16.13 -11.44 5.19
N ASN A 8 -16.47 -11.93 6.39
CA ASN A 8 -17.36 -11.25 7.34
C ASN A 8 -16.83 -9.83 7.71
N PRO A 9 -17.47 -8.74 7.28
CA PRO A 9 -17.00 -7.37 7.52
C PRO A 9 -17.07 -6.93 9.01
N SER A 10 -17.59 -7.78 9.90
CA SER A 10 -17.84 -7.48 11.31
C SER A 10 -16.60 -7.24 12.16
N LYS A 11 -15.39 -7.58 11.67
CA LYS A 11 -14.12 -7.37 12.39
C LYS A 11 -13.51 -5.98 12.21
N TYR A 12 -14.01 -5.18 11.26
CA TYR A 12 -13.43 -3.87 10.94
C TYR A 12 -14.43 -2.73 11.15
N ILE A 13 -14.03 -1.71 11.90
CA ILE A 13 -14.79 -0.45 11.96
C ILE A 13 -14.43 0.35 10.71
N LYS A 14 -15.44 0.78 9.96
CA LYS A 14 -15.28 1.64 8.79
C LYS A 14 -15.50 3.08 9.21
N ILE A 15 -14.51 3.93 8.99
CA ILE A 15 -14.64 5.37 9.21
C ILE A 15 -14.49 6.08 7.87
N VAL A 16 -15.48 6.89 7.51
CA VAL A 16 -15.41 7.75 6.33
C VAL A 16 -14.78 9.07 6.74
N ILE A 17 -13.68 9.42 6.09
CA ILE A 17 -12.95 10.66 6.36
C ILE A 17 -13.09 11.62 5.18
N LYS A 18 -13.14 12.92 5.46
CA LYS A 18 -13.16 13.95 4.42
C LYS A 18 -11.79 13.99 3.74
N GLY A 19 -11.72 13.51 2.50
CA GLY A 19 -10.50 13.48 1.69
C GLY A 19 -10.87 13.68 0.22
N ARG A 20 -10.01 14.38 -0.52
CA ARG A 20 -10.23 14.73 -1.93
C ARG A 20 -9.56 13.76 -2.90
N THR A 21 -8.89 12.72 -2.41
CA THR A 21 -8.21 11.71 -3.23
C THR A 21 -8.78 10.34 -2.92
N LEU A 22 -8.71 9.42 -3.89
CA LEU A 22 -9.08 8.03 -3.73
C LEU A 22 -8.07 7.31 -2.84
N ASN A 23 -8.31 7.32 -1.53
CA ASN A 23 -7.35 6.81 -0.55
C ASN A 23 -8.04 5.99 0.55
N ALA A 24 -7.28 5.09 1.14
CA ALA A 24 -7.66 4.41 2.36
C ALA A 24 -6.46 4.42 3.32
N GLY A 25 -6.69 4.01 4.55
CA GLY A 25 -5.62 3.78 5.52
C GLY A 25 -6.11 2.81 6.59
N ILE A 26 -5.20 2.05 7.17
CA ILE A 26 -5.52 1.16 8.28
C ILE A 26 -4.92 1.67 9.57
N ILE A 27 -5.76 1.70 10.61
CA ILE A 27 -5.35 1.98 11.97
C ILE A 27 -5.53 0.70 12.79
N ASN A 28 -4.42 0.18 13.30
CA ASN A 28 -4.42 -0.99 14.17
C ASN A 28 -4.66 -0.53 15.62
N PHE A 29 -5.87 -0.72 16.14
CA PHE A 29 -6.10 -0.64 17.60
C PHE A 29 -5.91 -2.02 18.24
N PRO A 30 -5.50 -2.10 19.52
CA PRO A 30 -5.25 -3.36 20.22
C PRO A 30 -6.41 -4.37 20.17
N MET A 31 -7.66 -3.90 20.05
CA MET A 31 -8.86 -4.75 20.07
C MET A 31 -9.64 -4.80 18.75
N LYS A 32 -9.43 -3.85 17.83
CA LYS A 32 -10.16 -3.76 16.56
C LYS A 32 -9.31 -3.11 15.48
N LYS A 33 -9.43 -3.59 14.24
CA LYS A 33 -8.81 -2.96 13.09
C LYS A 33 -9.79 -1.95 12.50
N VAL A 34 -9.32 -0.76 12.17
CA VAL A 34 -10.12 0.31 11.57
C VAL A 34 -9.63 0.54 10.17
N ILE A 35 -10.53 0.51 9.19
CA ILE A 35 -10.24 0.92 7.82
C ILE A 35 -10.88 2.29 7.64
N CYS A 36 -10.04 3.29 7.43
CA CYS A 36 -10.45 4.63 7.03
C CYS A 36 -10.53 4.67 5.51
N ILE A 37 -11.64 5.15 4.96
CA ILE A 37 -11.81 5.38 3.52
C ILE A 37 -12.18 6.84 3.27
N THR A 38 -11.67 7.44 2.21
CA THR A 38 -12.02 8.82 1.87
C THR A 38 -13.45 8.92 1.34
N GLN A 39 -14.09 10.06 1.56
CA GLN A 39 -15.40 10.39 0.97
C GLN A 39 -15.36 10.28 -0.57
N GLU A 40 -14.25 10.65 -1.20
CA GLU A 40 -14.08 10.51 -2.65
C GLU A 40 -14.31 9.07 -3.14
N TRP A 41 -13.89 8.05 -2.37
CA TRP A 41 -14.21 6.65 -2.71
C TRP A 41 -15.69 6.36 -2.62
N ILE A 42 -16.39 6.89 -1.61
CA ILE A 42 -17.84 6.74 -1.47
C ILE A 42 -18.55 7.34 -2.69
N ASP A 43 -18.20 8.57 -3.03
CA ASP A 43 -18.80 9.31 -4.14
C ASP A 43 -18.51 8.60 -5.48
N MET A 44 -17.27 8.13 -5.69
CA MET A 44 -16.87 7.40 -6.88
C MET A 44 -17.68 6.10 -7.07
N LEU A 45 -17.90 5.35 -5.99
CA LEU A 45 -18.67 4.10 -6.03
C LEU A 45 -20.17 4.34 -6.24
N GLN A 46 -20.72 5.39 -5.62
CA GLN A 46 -22.14 5.76 -5.77
C GLN A 46 -22.45 6.25 -7.18
N ASN A 47 -21.56 7.05 -7.76
CA ASN A 47 -21.73 7.59 -9.11
C ASN A 47 -21.44 6.55 -10.22
N ASN A 48 -20.78 5.44 -9.89
CA ASN A 48 -20.40 4.41 -10.86
C ASN A 48 -20.79 2.99 -10.38
N PRO A 49 -22.07 2.73 -10.04
CA PRO A 49 -22.47 1.52 -9.34
C PRO A 49 -22.23 0.24 -10.14
N ASN A 50 -22.25 0.33 -11.47
CA ASN A 50 -22.07 -0.81 -12.39
C ASN A 50 -20.69 -0.85 -13.06
N ASN A 51 -19.76 0.02 -12.66
CA ASN A 51 -18.42 0.04 -13.23
C ASN A 51 -17.49 -0.93 -12.50
N ASN A 52 -17.25 -2.09 -13.12
CA ASN A 52 -16.38 -3.12 -12.55
C ASN A 52 -14.96 -2.62 -12.27
N LEU A 53 -14.40 -1.73 -13.11
CA LEU A 53 -13.05 -1.20 -12.90
C LEU A 53 -12.98 -0.36 -11.63
N VAL A 54 -14.01 0.47 -11.36
CA VAL A 54 -14.08 1.27 -10.13
C VAL A 54 -14.16 0.38 -8.89
N TRP A 55 -15.01 -0.65 -8.92
CA TRP A 55 -15.12 -1.60 -7.81
C TRP A 55 -13.83 -2.40 -7.59
N ASN A 56 -13.17 -2.82 -8.66
CA ASN A 56 -11.88 -3.51 -8.58
C ASN A 56 -10.80 -2.58 -8.03
N ALA A 57 -10.75 -1.31 -8.46
CA ALA A 57 -9.78 -0.34 -7.95
C ALA A 57 -10.01 -0.02 -6.46
N PHE A 58 -11.27 0.03 -6.03
CA PHE A 58 -11.60 0.13 -4.61
C PHE A 58 -11.16 -1.11 -3.84
N SER A 59 -11.47 -2.31 -4.34
CA SER A 59 -11.04 -3.58 -3.73
C SER A 59 -9.51 -3.63 -3.59
N GLY A 60 -8.78 -3.33 -4.67
CA GLY A 60 -7.32 -3.28 -4.66
C GLY A 60 -6.77 -2.25 -3.68
N THR A 61 -7.47 -1.13 -3.48
CA THR A 61 -7.10 -0.15 -2.44
C THR A 61 -7.25 -0.73 -1.05
N ILE A 62 -8.37 -1.41 -0.75
CA ILE A 62 -8.58 -2.02 0.57
C ILE A 62 -7.53 -3.10 0.85
N TYR A 63 -7.28 -3.99 -0.10
CA TYR A 63 -6.30 -5.05 0.09
C TYR A 63 -4.86 -4.53 0.14
N HIS A 64 -4.54 -3.44 -0.58
CA HIS A 64 -3.25 -2.75 -0.43
C HIS A 64 -3.03 -2.32 1.03
N GLU A 65 -4.00 -1.62 1.62
CA GLU A 65 -3.89 -1.22 3.03
C GLU A 65 -3.83 -2.42 3.98
N LEU A 66 -4.53 -3.52 3.67
CA LEU A 66 -4.44 -4.75 4.46
C LEU A 66 -3.03 -5.37 4.38
N GLY A 67 -2.37 -5.26 3.24
CA GLY A 67 -0.98 -5.70 3.03
C GLY A 67 0.01 -4.93 3.91
N HIS A 68 -0.31 -3.69 4.27
CA HIS A 68 0.49 -2.89 5.20
C HIS A 68 0.45 -3.36 6.65
N GLN A 69 -0.49 -4.22 7.05
CA GLN A 69 -0.55 -4.72 8.43
C GLN A 69 0.68 -5.54 8.84
N LYS A 70 1.45 -6.04 7.87
CA LYS A 70 2.62 -6.88 8.07
C LYS A 70 3.84 -6.02 7.75
N ASP A 71 4.55 -5.62 8.79
CA ASP A 71 5.59 -4.59 8.66
C ASP A 71 6.91 -5.13 9.19
N TYR A 72 7.86 -5.30 8.27
CA TYR A 72 9.23 -5.74 8.55
C TYR A 72 10.10 -4.66 9.20
N MET A 73 9.65 -3.39 9.24
CA MET A 73 10.47 -2.29 9.75
C MET A 73 10.91 -2.57 11.21
N PRO A 74 12.23 -2.62 11.48
CA PRO A 74 12.80 -3.05 12.75
C PRO A 74 12.68 -2.03 13.89
N ASN A 75 12.06 -0.87 13.66
CA ASN A 75 11.90 0.17 14.67
C ASN A 75 10.46 0.18 15.20
N GLY A 76 10.33 -0.04 16.52
CA GLY A 76 9.11 -0.46 17.19
C GLY A 76 7.86 0.40 16.98
N LEU A 77 6.72 -0.19 17.34
CA LEU A 77 5.36 0.36 17.25
C LEU A 77 5.25 1.86 17.62
N LEU A 78 6.03 2.32 18.59
CA LEU A 78 6.10 3.73 19.01
C LEU A 78 6.62 4.68 17.93
N HIS A 79 7.67 4.31 17.19
CA HIS A 79 8.23 5.13 16.11
C HIS A 79 7.25 5.24 14.93
N LYS A 80 6.56 4.13 14.62
CA LYS A 80 5.50 4.07 13.59
C LYS A 80 4.28 4.89 13.98
N ILE A 81 3.82 4.79 15.22
CA ILE A 81 2.72 5.60 15.74
C ILE A 81 3.10 7.09 15.67
N LEU A 82 4.32 7.45 16.07
CA LEU A 82 4.79 8.83 16.04
C LEU A 82 4.84 9.38 14.61
N ILE A 83 5.44 8.65 13.67
CA ILE A 83 5.52 9.06 12.25
C ILE A 83 4.12 9.11 11.61
N THR A 84 3.27 8.11 11.86
CA THR A 84 1.92 8.07 11.30
C THR A 84 1.08 9.24 11.80
N ILE A 85 1.12 9.53 13.10
CA ILE A 85 0.44 10.70 13.70
C ILE A 85 1.04 11.99 13.12
N CYS A 86 2.36 12.13 13.11
CA CYS A 86 3.02 13.32 12.60
C CYS A 86 2.71 13.58 11.12
N ASN A 87 2.80 12.57 10.25
CA ASN A 87 2.43 12.67 8.83
C ASN A 87 0.93 12.97 8.65
N PHE A 88 0.06 12.37 9.46
CA PHE A 88 -1.38 12.61 9.42
C PHE A 88 -1.75 14.06 9.81
N PHE A 89 -0.99 14.69 10.72
CA PHE A 89 -1.17 16.09 11.12
C PHE A 89 -0.28 17.08 10.36
N GLY A 90 0.47 16.63 9.34
CA GLY A 90 1.38 17.48 8.57
C GLY A 90 2.62 17.97 9.34
N ILE A 91 2.93 17.33 10.47
CA ILE A 91 4.14 17.56 11.26
C ILE A 91 5.28 16.75 10.62
N CYS A 92 6.23 17.45 10.00
CA CYS A 92 7.34 16.84 9.29
C CYS A 92 8.47 16.51 10.28
N LEU A 93 8.64 15.23 10.67
CA LEU A 93 9.82 14.75 11.41
C LEU A 93 11.02 14.64 10.44
N ARG A 94 11.52 15.79 9.95
CA ARG A 94 12.47 15.93 8.83
C ARG A 94 13.91 15.44 9.08
N ASN A 95 14.26 14.97 10.27
CA ASN A 95 15.68 14.84 10.66
C ASN A 95 16.20 13.39 10.71
N TYR A 96 15.48 12.40 10.19
CA TYR A 96 15.93 11.01 10.15
C TYR A 96 15.58 10.35 8.80
N HIS A 97 16.19 10.87 7.72
CA HIS A 97 16.12 10.27 6.40
C HIS A 97 17.37 9.42 6.14
N SER A 98 17.21 8.10 6.01
CA SER A 98 18.29 7.19 5.60
C SER A 98 17.85 6.34 4.41
N ASN A 99 18.77 6.01 3.51
CA ASN A 99 18.48 5.13 2.38
C ASN A 99 17.97 3.76 2.84
N GLN A 100 18.37 3.31 4.04
CA GLN A 100 17.85 2.09 4.66
C GLN A 100 16.35 2.20 4.98
N LEU A 101 15.92 3.29 5.62
CA LEU A 101 14.51 3.47 5.96
C LEU A 101 13.66 3.66 4.69
N GLN A 102 14.17 4.42 3.70
CA GLN A 102 13.53 4.55 2.39
C GLN A 102 13.41 3.18 1.69
N PHE A 103 14.47 2.37 1.71
CA PHE A 103 14.47 1.00 1.20
C PHE A 103 13.35 0.17 1.84
N LEU A 104 13.28 0.15 3.18
CA LEU A 104 12.26 -0.61 3.90
C LEU A 104 10.83 -0.13 3.59
N TYR A 105 10.61 1.19 3.51
CA TYR A 105 9.31 1.74 3.10
C TYR A 105 8.92 1.30 1.69
N TRP A 106 9.85 1.33 0.74
CA TRP A 106 9.57 0.93 -0.64
C TRP A 106 9.33 -0.58 -0.77
N VAL A 107 10.04 -1.40 0.00
CA VAL A 107 9.76 -2.84 0.13
C VAL A 107 8.36 -3.08 0.70
N TRP A 108 7.97 -2.33 1.72
CA TRP A 108 6.65 -2.45 2.35
C TRP A 108 5.51 -2.04 1.40
N GLU A 109 5.68 -0.98 0.62
CA GLU A 109 4.76 -0.58 -0.45
C GLU A 109 4.64 -1.64 -1.54
N ALA A 110 5.78 -2.17 -2.00
CA ALA A 110 5.78 -3.24 -3.00
C ALA A 110 5.07 -4.49 -2.45
N HIS A 111 5.34 -4.90 -1.21
CA HIS A 111 4.66 -6.03 -0.58
C HIS A 111 3.14 -5.83 -0.58
N ALA A 112 2.67 -4.64 -0.19
CA ALA A 112 1.25 -4.31 -0.18
C ALA A 112 0.62 -4.37 -1.59
N ASP A 113 1.34 -3.95 -2.64
CA ASP A 113 0.90 -4.10 -4.03
C ASP A 113 0.74 -5.57 -4.44
N PHE A 114 1.72 -6.42 -4.09
CA PHE A 114 1.67 -7.85 -4.38
C PHE A 114 0.59 -8.57 -3.56
N TYR A 115 0.42 -8.21 -2.29
CA TYR A 115 -0.66 -8.71 -1.44
C TYR A 115 -2.03 -8.37 -2.02
N SER A 116 -2.20 -7.13 -2.50
CA SER A 116 -3.41 -6.68 -3.20
C SER A 116 -3.64 -7.47 -4.49
N CYS A 117 -2.60 -7.68 -5.29
CA CYS A 117 -2.67 -8.49 -6.50
C CYS A 117 -3.19 -9.90 -6.21
N GLU A 118 -2.65 -10.55 -5.18
CA GLU A 118 -3.05 -11.89 -4.80
C GLU A 118 -4.50 -11.94 -4.28
N HIS A 119 -4.85 -11.07 -3.34
CA HIS A 119 -6.12 -11.21 -2.61
C HIS A 119 -7.30 -10.50 -3.25
N ALA A 120 -7.07 -9.34 -3.89
CA ALA A 120 -8.13 -8.63 -4.60
C ALA A 120 -8.36 -9.20 -6.00
N PHE A 121 -7.29 -9.67 -6.65
CA PHE A 121 -7.29 -10.02 -8.08
C PHE A 121 -6.88 -11.46 -8.38
N LYS A 122 -6.67 -12.31 -7.36
CA LYS A 122 -6.30 -13.73 -7.53
C LYS A 122 -5.05 -13.92 -8.38
N GLY A 123 -4.06 -13.07 -8.17
CA GLY A 123 -2.80 -13.06 -8.92
C GLY A 123 -2.88 -12.41 -10.31
N ASP A 124 -4.02 -11.86 -10.73
CA ASP A 124 -4.15 -11.18 -12.03
C ASP A 124 -3.42 -9.82 -12.03
N ARG A 125 -2.17 -9.86 -12.50
CA ARG A 125 -1.31 -8.69 -12.68
C ARG A 125 -1.85 -7.69 -13.69
N CYS A 126 -2.59 -8.15 -14.70
CA CYS A 126 -3.22 -7.26 -15.69
C CYS A 126 -4.30 -6.40 -15.02
N MET A 127 -5.12 -7.02 -14.17
CA MET A 127 -6.12 -6.30 -13.38
C MET A 127 -5.45 -5.37 -12.37
N SER A 128 -4.40 -5.84 -11.66
CA SER A 128 -3.63 -5.00 -10.73
C SER A 128 -3.15 -3.73 -11.42
N ARG A 129 -2.42 -3.88 -12.54
CA ARG A 129 -1.96 -2.77 -13.38
C ARG A 129 -3.10 -1.83 -13.81
N LYS A 130 -4.22 -2.36 -14.31
CA LYS A 130 -5.37 -1.55 -14.75
C LYS A 130 -5.91 -0.68 -13.61
N THR A 131 -6.03 -1.24 -12.41
CA THR A 131 -6.54 -0.50 -11.25
C THR A 131 -5.55 0.53 -10.72
N MET A 132 -4.25 0.22 -10.75
CA MET A 132 -3.19 1.17 -10.38
C MET A 132 -3.14 2.36 -11.35
N LEU A 133 -3.27 2.11 -12.66
CA LEU A 133 -3.36 3.18 -13.67
C LEU A 133 -4.61 4.04 -13.49
N PHE A 134 -5.76 3.42 -13.24
CA PHE A 134 -6.99 4.16 -12.92
C PHE A 134 -6.79 5.11 -11.73
N LYS A 135 -6.18 4.63 -10.63
CA LYS A 135 -5.87 5.47 -9.47
C LYS A 135 -4.87 6.57 -9.80
N LEU A 136 -3.84 6.27 -10.59
CA LEU A 136 -2.85 7.25 -11.03
C LEU A 136 -3.51 8.38 -11.83
N ASP A 137 -4.40 8.07 -12.76
CA ASP A 137 -5.10 9.07 -13.57
C ASP A 137 -6.03 9.93 -12.71
N GLU A 138 -6.72 9.34 -11.74
CA GLU A 138 -7.50 10.10 -10.74
C GLU A 138 -6.63 10.99 -9.85
N ARG A 139 -5.42 10.53 -9.50
CA ARG A 139 -4.47 11.28 -8.66
C ARG A 139 -3.86 12.45 -9.42
N LYS A 140 -3.53 12.28 -10.70
CA LYS A 140 -2.98 13.34 -11.60
C LYS A 140 -3.92 14.54 -11.74
N LYS A 141 -5.24 14.32 -11.66
CA LYS A 141 -6.23 15.40 -11.68
C LYS A 141 -6.14 16.35 -10.47
N ARG A 142 -5.47 15.92 -9.39
CA ARG A 142 -5.56 16.56 -8.06
C ARG A 142 -4.21 16.85 -7.40
N LEU A 143 -3.13 16.16 -7.77
CA LEU A 143 -1.79 16.37 -7.20
C LEU A 143 -0.85 17.08 -8.16
N LYS A 144 0.09 17.85 -7.56
CA LYS A 144 1.14 18.58 -8.29
C LYS A 144 2.33 17.71 -8.69
N SER A 145 2.58 16.60 -7.98
CA SER A 145 3.66 15.66 -8.30
C SER A 145 3.19 14.22 -8.13
N ILE A 146 3.73 13.36 -8.97
CA ILE A 146 3.54 11.89 -8.98
C ILE A 146 4.89 11.16 -8.91
N GLU A 147 5.96 11.89 -8.57
CA GLU A 147 7.31 11.38 -8.47
C GLU A 147 7.51 10.53 -7.21
N ASP A 148 8.67 9.86 -7.16
CA ASP A 148 9.13 9.12 -6.00
C ASP A 148 9.23 10.06 -4.79
N THR A 149 8.74 9.62 -3.63
CA THR A 149 8.98 10.27 -2.35
C THR A 149 9.87 9.39 -1.48
N TYR A 150 10.32 9.95 -0.36
CA TYR A 150 11.12 9.21 0.61
C TYR A 150 10.42 7.94 1.12
N ASP A 151 9.12 8.03 1.38
CA ASP A 151 8.31 6.97 1.98
C ASP A 151 7.50 6.16 0.96
N HIS A 152 7.36 6.63 -0.29
CA HIS A 152 6.60 5.91 -1.30
C HIS A 152 7.30 5.97 -2.66
N PRO A 153 7.50 4.83 -3.34
CA PRO A 153 7.85 4.83 -4.75
C PRO A 153 6.68 5.41 -5.56
N SER A 154 7.00 6.05 -6.68
CA SER A 154 6.02 6.54 -7.64
C SER A 154 5.13 5.40 -8.13
N TRP A 155 3.91 5.75 -8.53
CA TRP A 155 2.96 4.79 -9.09
C TRP A 155 3.52 4.06 -10.32
N MET A 156 4.27 4.76 -11.17
CA MET A 156 4.88 4.14 -12.36
C MET A 156 5.94 3.11 -11.98
N ARG A 157 6.74 3.39 -10.95
CA ARG A 157 7.72 2.43 -10.43
C ARG A 157 7.04 1.21 -9.84
N ARG A 158 6.04 1.41 -9.00
CA ARG A 158 5.21 0.34 -8.41
C ARG A 158 4.53 -0.54 -9.46
N ILE A 159 3.95 0.07 -10.51
CA ILE A 159 3.42 -0.66 -11.66
C ILE A 159 4.51 -1.50 -12.33
N SER A 160 5.69 -0.92 -12.57
CA SER A 160 6.80 -1.66 -13.16
C SER A 160 7.28 -2.83 -12.28
N TYR A 161 7.18 -2.72 -10.96
CA TYR A 161 7.50 -3.82 -10.05
C TYR A 161 6.52 -4.99 -10.22
N ILE A 162 5.22 -4.71 -10.16
CA ILE A 162 4.15 -5.71 -10.33
C ILE A 162 4.21 -6.38 -11.70
N GLU A 163 4.50 -5.62 -12.76
CA GLU A 163 4.53 -6.15 -14.13
C GLU A 163 5.71 -7.10 -14.37
N LYS A 164 6.88 -6.82 -13.79
CA LYS A 164 8.15 -7.44 -14.20
C LYS A 164 8.75 -8.42 -13.21
N PHE A 165 8.33 -8.38 -11.95
CA PHE A 165 8.97 -9.16 -10.88
C PHE A 165 7.95 -10.01 -10.12
N ASN A 166 8.45 -10.96 -9.32
CA ASN A 166 7.70 -11.49 -8.19
C ASN A 166 8.14 -10.74 -6.92
N PHE A 167 7.44 -10.94 -5.81
CA PHE A 167 7.94 -10.48 -4.51
C PHE A 167 9.01 -11.44 -3.98
N ASP A 168 10.20 -11.38 -4.58
CA ASP A 168 11.33 -12.26 -4.32
C ASP A 168 12.65 -11.47 -4.24
N GLU A 169 13.77 -12.18 -4.13
CA GLU A 169 15.11 -11.60 -4.04
C GLU A 169 15.39 -10.59 -5.18
N GLN A 170 14.94 -10.87 -6.40
CA GLN A 170 15.21 -9.99 -7.53
C GLN A 170 14.54 -8.63 -7.34
N LEU A 171 13.29 -8.61 -6.87
CA LEU A 171 12.59 -7.36 -6.58
C LEU A 171 13.21 -6.62 -5.39
N ILE A 172 13.51 -7.32 -4.30
CA ILE A 172 14.08 -6.68 -3.11
C ILE A 172 15.43 -6.03 -3.45
N THR A 173 16.31 -6.74 -4.17
CA THR A 173 17.57 -6.17 -4.65
C THR A 173 17.32 -5.01 -5.61
N LYS A 174 16.32 -5.09 -6.50
CA LYS A 174 15.98 -3.99 -7.41
C LYS A 174 15.55 -2.74 -6.65
N ILE A 175 14.74 -2.88 -5.60
CA ILE A 175 14.33 -1.76 -4.75
C ILE A 175 15.54 -1.15 -4.03
N ALA A 176 16.43 -1.97 -3.50
CA ALA A 176 17.67 -1.50 -2.86
C ALA A 176 18.54 -0.68 -3.81
N MET A 177 18.68 -1.11 -5.06
CA MET A 177 19.37 -0.34 -6.10
C MET A 177 18.67 0.98 -6.39
N ASP A 178 17.34 0.99 -6.49
CA ASP A 178 16.56 2.18 -6.82
C ASP A 178 16.65 3.29 -5.75
N VAL A 179 16.93 2.92 -4.51
CA VAL A 179 17.11 3.85 -3.38
C VAL A 179 18.58 3.98 -2.95
N SER A 180 19.51 3.42 -3.72
CA SER A 180 20.95 3.42 -3.44
C SER A 180 21.28 2.92 -2.01
N TYR A 181 20.69 1.79 -1.62
CA TYR A 181 20.95 1.11 -0.36
C TYR A 181 21.78 -0.17 -0.60
N PRO A 182 22.97 -0.32 0.04
CA PRO A 182 23.81 -1.50 -0.11
C PRO A 182 23.27 -2.66 0.74
N VAL A 183 22.16 -3.26 0.32
CA VAL A 183 21.54 -4.41 1.01
C VAL A 183 22.42 -5.65 0.94
N SER A 184 22.52 -6.39 2.04
CA SER A 184 23.22 -7.69 2.07
C SER A 184 22.30 -8.85 1.68
N TYR A 185 22.87 -9.94 1.18
CA TYR A 185 22.11 -11.17 0.89
C TYR A 185 21.32 -11.66 2.11
N VAL A 186 21.93 -11.67 3.30
CA VAL A 186 21.29 -12.09 4.55
C VAL A 186 20.07 -11.21 4.87
N GLU A 187 20.18 -9.90 4.65
CA GLU A 187 19.06 -8.98 4.87
C GLU A 187 17.92 -9.22 3.88
N VAL A 188 18.22 -9.49 2.62
CA VAL A 188 17.20 -9.86 1.62
C VAL A 188 16.46 -11.13 2.02
N GLN A 189 17.18 -12.17 2.43
CA GLN A 189 16.56 -13.42 2.86
C GLN A 189 15.68 -13.24 4.10
N ASN A 190 16.11 -12.40 5.06
CA ASN A 190 15.30 -12.09 6.24
C ASN A 190 14.00 -11.33 5.87
N ILE A 191 14.06 -10.41 4.91
CA ILE A 191 12.89 -9.71 4.38
C ILE A 191 11.92 -10.71 3.75
N ILE A 192 12.42 -11.57 2.86
CA ILE A 192 11.60 -12.58 2.17
C ILE A 192 10.95 -13.50 3.19
N LEU A 193 11.74 -14.08 4.09
CA LEU A 193 11.23 -14.97 5.14
C LEU A 193 10.15 -14.30 5.98
N HIS A 194 10.36 -13.03 6.36
CA HIS A 194 9.35 -12.29 7.11
C HIS A 194 8.04 -12.17 6.35
N TYR A 195 8.04 -12.04 5.03
CA TYR A 195 6.81 -11.88 4.25
C TYR A 195 6.23 -13.20 3.73
N GLU A 196 7.05 -14.25 3.56
CA GLU A 196 6.62 -15.59 3.13
C GLU A 196 5.78 -16.31 4.16
N THR A 197 6.05 -16.16 5.46
CA THR A 197 5.29 -16.80 6.57
C THR A 197 3.83 -16.35 6.69
N TYR A 198 3.33 -15.65 5.68
CA TYR A 198 2.12 -14.85 5.71
C TYR A 198 1.33 -14.86 4.39
N PHE A 199 1.81 -15.55 3.36
CA PHE A 199 1.03 -15.90 2.16
C PHE A 199 0.27 -17.23 2.31
N ASP A 200 0.46 -17.94 3.44
CA ASP A 200 -0.38 -19.05 3.91
C ASP A 200 -1.58 -18.55 4.76
#